data_AF-A0A8X6NLE0-F1
#
_entry.id   AF-A0A8X6NLE0-F1
#
_cell.length_a   1.000
_cell.length_b   1.000
_cell.length_c   1.000
_cell.angle_alpha   90.00
_cell.angle_beta   90.00
_cell.angle_gamma   90.00
#
_symmetry.space_group_name_H-M   'P 1'
#
loop_
_entity.id
_entity.type
_entity.pdbx_description
1 polymer ?
#
loop_
_entity_poly.entity_id
_entity_poly.type
_entity_poly.pdbx_seq_one_letter_code
_entity_poly.pdbx_strand_id
1 'polypeptide(L)'
;MVHKGIYPYEYMDNFQKFSERHLPPKETFFSSLINESINDDEYAHCINVWETFNLKNLGEYHDLYVTSDVILLADVFQNFRQLCLNFYKLDPCHCYTAPGLAWQACLYMSRVKLELFTDLDMHLFIERGIRGGISMISHRFSSANNKYLESYDEVKPSKYILYLDANNLYGWAMSQFLPTHGFEWIKEPVNFMEISDESDIGIILEVDLDYPENLHDLHNDYPLAPETLNVTNDMLSTYCKEIAEKYNLNINSCTKLVPNLMSKKRYIVHYRNLKQYVSLELKVAKIHKILKFHQRPWLKKYIDFNTEKRKKSTKFI
;
A
#
# COMPACT_ATOMS: atom_id res chain seq x y z
N MET A 1 11.51 -27.30 14.75
CA MET A 1 10.21 -27.22 14.04
C MET A 1 10.36 -26.21 12.94
N VAL A 2 9.97 -26.57 11.72
CA VAL A 2 10.20 -25.74 10.51
C VAL A 2 8.92 -24.99 10.10
N HIS A 3 7.78 -25.28 10.74
CA HIS A 3 6.51 -24.62 10.48
C HIS A 3 5.68 -24.52 11.76
N LYS A 4 4.66 -23.64 11.72
CA LYS A 4 3.69 -23.44 12.80
C LYS A 4 2.93 -24.75 13.07
N GLY A 5 2.65 -25.03 14.34
CA GLY A 5 1.81 -26.18 14.72
C GLY A 5 0.35 -25.99 14.31
N ILE A 6 -0.43 -27.06 14.35
CA ILE A 6 -1.87 -27.06 14.09
C ILE A 6 -2.59 -27.23 15.42
N TYR A 7 -3.63 -26.43 15.67
CA TYR A 7 -4.29 -26.41 16.98
C TYR A 7 -5.81 -26.31 16.86
N PRO A 8 -6.58 -27.12 17.61
CA PRO A 8 -8.05 -27.11 17.52
C PRO A 8 -8.62 -26.04 18.46
N TYR A 9 -8.53 -24.76 18.06
CA TYR A 9 -8.89 -23.62 18.93
C TYR A 9 -10.34 -23.67 19.42
N GLU A 10 -11.28 -23.95 18.52
CA GLU A 10 -12.70 -24.07 18.79
C GLU A 10 -13.02 -25.26 19.69
N TYR A 11 -12.24 -26.34 19.56
CA TYR A 11 -12.37 -27.48 20.45
C TYR A 11 -11.91 -27.14 21.86
N MET A 12 -10.86 -26.34 22.05
CA MET A 12 -10.27 -26.07 23.37
C MET A 12 -11.03 -24.99 24.16
N ASP A 13 -12.33 -25.21 24.36
CA ASP A 13 -13.29 -24.29 24.99
C ASP A 13 -13.36 -24.36 26.52
N ASN A 14 -12.71 -25.33 27.16
CA ASN A 14 -12.70 -25.49 28.61
C ASN A 14 -11.47 -26.25 29.13
N PHE A 15 -11.15 -26.07 30.42
CA PHE A 15 -9.94 -26.63 31.03
C PHE A 15 -9.95 -28.17 31.20
N GLN A 16 -11.11 -28.83 31.19
CA GLN A 16 -11.16 -30.28 31.36
C GLN A 16 -10.54 -31.00 30.14
N LYS A 17 -10.65 -30.39 28.96
CA LYS A 17 -10.12 -30.92 27.70
C LYS A 17 -8.61 -31.14 27.73
N PHE A 18 -7.86 -30.34 28.50
CA PHE A 18 -6.41 -30.57 28.67
C PHE A 18 -6.07 -31.93 29.29
N SER A 19 -7.00 -32.56 30.02
CA SER A 19 -6.77 -33.89 30.60
C SER A 19 -7.09 -35.05 29.64
N GLU A 20 -7.68 -34.78 28.48
CA GLU A 20 -8.02 -35.79 27.49
C GLU A 20 -6.76 -36.43 26.91
N ARG A 21 -6.76 -37.75 26.79
CA ARG A 21 -5.57 -38.56 26.47
C ARG A 21 -5.46 -38.99 25.02
N HIS A 22 -6.20 -38.33 24.13
CA HIS A 22 -6.18 -38.57 22.69
C HIS A 22 -6.26 -37.24 21.95
N LEU A 23 -5.75 -37.22 20.72
CA LEU A 23 -6.07 -36.14 19.80
C LEU A 23 -7.59 -36.16 19.50
N PRO A 24 -8.25 -35.00 19.43
CA PRO A 24 -9.65 -34.95 19.04
C PRO A 24 -9.78 -35.25 17.53
N PRO A 25 -10.97 -35.66 17.07
CA PRO A 25 -11.20 -35.97 15.66
C PRO A 25 -10.87 -34.78 14.74
N LYS A 26 -10.45 -35.06 13.50
CA LYS A 26 -10.06 -34.06 12.50
C LYS A 26 -11.12 -32.96 12.32
N GLU A 27 -12.40 -33.31 12.39
CA GLU A 27 -13.53 -32.41 12.20
C GLU A 27 -13.58 -31.28 13.24
N THR A 28 -12.93 -31.48 14.39
CA THR A 28 -12.87 -30.49 15.48
C THR A 28 -11.81 -29.40 15.28
N PHE A 29 -11.00 -29.50 14.23
CA PHE A 29 -9.99 -28.50 13.85
C PHE A 29 -10.55 -27.45 12.86
N PHE A 30 -11.86 -27.38 12.68
CA PHE A 30 -12.49 -26.33 11.87
C PHE A 30 -12.23 -24.94 12.48
N SER A 31 -11.73 -24.01 11.68
CA SER A 31 -11.50 -22.63 12.11
C SER A 31 -12.60 -21.71 11.62
N SER A 32 -13.34 -21.12 12.56
CA SER A 32 -14.36 -20.11 12.32
C SER A 32 -13.79 -18.80 11.75
N LEU A 33 -12.51 -18.52 11.99
CA LEU A 33 -11.81 -17.32 11.52
C LEU A 33 -11.57 -17.33 10.02
N ILE A 34 -11.16 -18.48 9.47
CA ILE A 34 -10.88 -18.66 8.04
C ILE A 34 -11.98 -19.45 7.31
N ASN A 35 -12.97 -19.97 8.04
CA ASN A 35 -14.09 -20.76 7.55
C ASN A 35 -13.63 -22.02 6.77
N GLU A 36 -12.58 -22.67 7.26
CA GLU A 36 -11.94 -23.84 6.64
C GLU A 36 -11.58 -24.88 7.70
N SER A 37 -11.60 -26.16 7.30
CA SER A 37 -11.07 -27.28 8.08
C SER A 37 -9.68 -27.65 7.58
N ILE A 38 -8.88 -28.25 8.45
CA ILE A 38 -7.57 -28.81 8.07
C ILE A 38 -7.72 -29.96 7.06
N ASN A 39 -6.71 -30.17 6.23
CA ASN A 39 -6.63 -31.28 5.28
C ASN A 39 -6.06 -32.56 5.94
N ASP A 40 -5.98 -33.66 5.18
CA ASP A 40 -5.51 -34.95 5.70
C ASP A 40 -4.02 -34.93 6.07
N ASP A 41 -3.18 -34.22 5.31
CA ASP A 41 -1.74 -34.12 5.56
C ASP A 41 -1.46 -33.32 6.84
N GLU A 42 -2.24 -32.26 7.07
CA GLU A 42 -2.22 -31.46 8.29
C GLU A 42 -2.62 -32.29 9.53
N TYR A 43 -3.68 -33.09 9.42
CA TYR A 43 -4.07 -33.95 10.54
C TYR A 43 -3.07 -35.08 10.78
N ALA A 44 -2.50 -35.68 9.72
CA ALA A 44 -1.42 -36.64 9.82
C ALA A 44 -0.19 -36.03 10.51
N HIS A 45 0.09 -34.74 10.28
CA HIS A 45 1.12 -34.02 11.00
C HIS A 45 0.81 -33.91 12.50
N CYS A 46 -0.42 -33.59 12.90
CA CYS A 46 -0.83 -33.57 14.32
C CYS A 46 -0.56 -34.92 15.00
N ILE A 47 -0.95 -36.02 14.36
CA ILE A 47 -0.70 -37.40 14.83
C ILE A 47 0.80 -37.64 14.98
N ASN A 48 1.57 -37.31 13.95
CA ASN A 48 3.02 -37.47 13.98
C ASN A 48 3.67 -36.68 15.13
N VAL A 49 3.23 -35.45 15.40
CA VAL A 49 3.71 -34.65 16.55
C VAL A 49 3.34 -35.34 17.87
N TRP A 50 2.09 -35.78 18.02
CA TRP A 50 1.62 -36.47 19.22
C TRP A 50 2.43 -37.74 19.54
N GLU A 51 2.66 -38.56 18.52
CA GLU A 51 3.43 -39.80 18.65
C GLU A 51 4.93 -39.54 18.86
N THR A 52 5.52 -38.63 18.09
CA THR A 52 6.97 -38.32 18.16
C THR A 52 7.37 -37.79 19.53
N PHE A 53 6.56 -36.92 20.12
CA PHE A 53 6.81 -36.34 21.44
C PHE A 53 6.20 -37.18 22.58
N ASN A 54 5.56 -38.31 22.26
CA ASN A 54 4.93 -39.22 23.23
C ASN A 54 4.00 -38.49 24.22
N LEU A 55 3.14 -37.63 23.66
CA LEU A 55 2.23 -36.78 24.43
C LEU A 55 1.12 -37.60 25.07
N LYS A 56 0.83 -37.31 26.34
CA LYS A 56 -0.11 -38.09 27.15
C LYS A 56 -1.49 -37.48 27.20
N ASN A 57 -1.60 -36.18 26.97
CA ASN A 57 -2.85 -35.45 27.02
C ASN A 57 -2.80 -34.15 26.20
N LEU A 58 -3.96 -33.54 25.98
CA LEU A 58 -4.06 -32.28 25.24
C LEU A 58 -3.39 -31.09 25.95
N GLY A 59 -3.17 -31.16 27.28
CA GLY A 59 -2.33 -30.23 28.03
C GLY A 59 -0.88 -30.21 27.53
N GLU A 60 -0.26 -31.39 27.42
CA GLU A 60 1.10 -31.51 26.90
C GLU A 60 1.18 -31.09 25.41
N TYR A 61 0.14 -31.37 24.62
CA TYR A 61 0.04 -30.87 23.23
C TYR A 61 -0.07 -29.36 23.16
N HIS A 62 -0.87 -28.75 24.04
CA HIS A 62 -0.99 -27.29 24.15
C HIS A 62 0.33 -26.64 24.55
N ASP A 63 0.99 -27.15 25.59
CA ASP A 63 2.26 -26.59 26.06
C ASP A 63 3.32 -26.68 24.96
N LEU A 64 3.39 -27.82 24.25
CA LEU A 64 4.29 -27.97 23.11
C LEU A 64 3.95 -26.97 21.99
N TYR A 65 2.67 -26.84 21.64
CA TYR A 65 2.19 -25.90 20.62
C TYR A 65 2.59 -24.45 20.95
N VAL A 66 2.23 -23.98 22.15
CA VAL A 66 2.51 -22.61 22.60
C VAL A 66 4.01 -22.36 22.73
N THR A 67 4.76 -23.33 23.28
CA THR A 67 6.23 -23.24 23.38
C THR A 67 6.86 -23.09 22.00
N SER A 68 6.36 -23.83 21.02
CA SER A 68 6.86 -23.78 19.64
C SER A 68 6.60 -22.43 18.99
N ASP A 69 5.38 -21.88 19.14
CA ASP A 69 5.04 -20.55 18.64
C ASP A 69 5.92 -19.45 19.27
N VAL A 70 6.16 -19.54 20.59
CA VAL A 70 7.03 -18.59 21.29
C VAL A 70 8.48 -18.68 20.83
N ILE A 71 9.02 -19.90 20.68
CA ILE A 71 10.40 -20.12 20.21
C ILE A 71 10.57 -19.63 18.77
N LEU A 72 9.61 -19.91 17.88
CA LEU A 72 9.65 -19.45 16.49
C LEU A 72 9.63 -17.92 16.41
N LEU A 73 8.75 -17.26 17.17
CA LEU A 73 8.71 -15.80 17.24
C LEU A 73 10.02 -15.22 17.79
N ALA A 74 10.56 -15.83 18.85
CA ALA A 74 11.82 -15.40 19.45
C ALA A 74 12.97 -15.51 18.44
N ASP A 75 13.08 -16.63 17.71
CA ASP A 75 14.12 -16.84 16.70
C ASP A 75 14.06 -15.79 15.58
N VAL A 76 12.86 -15.60 14.99
CA VAL A 76 12.62 -14.58 13.96
C VAL A 76 12.95 -13.18 14.48
N PHE A 77 12.55 -12.85 15.70
CA PHE A 77 12.78 -11.51 16.26
C PHE A 77 14.25 -11.28 16.63
N GLN A 78 14.96 -12.28 17.17
CA GLN A 78 16.40 -12.15 17.44
C GLN A 78 17.19 -11.97 16.15
N ASN A 79 16.86 -12.73 15.11
CA ASN A 79 17.47 -12.53 13.78
C ASN A 79 17.16 -11.13 13.22
N PHE A 80 15.90 -10.68 13.30
CA PHE A 80 15.51 -9.33 12.89
C PHE A 80 16.26 -8.25 13.66
N ARG A 81 16.41 -8.39 14.98
CA ARG A 81 17.18 -7.49 15.85
C ARG A 81 18.64 -7.43 15.44
N GLN A 82 19.27 -8.58 15.22
CA GLN A 82 20.66 -8.65 14.75
C GLN A 82 20.84 -7.98 13.38
N LEU A 83 19.92 -8.19 12.44
CA LEU A 83 19.93 -7.51 11.14
C LEU A 83 19.81 -5.99 11.28
N CYS A 84 18.90 -5.50 12.12
CA CYS A 84 18.72 -4.06 12.37
C CYS A 84 19.95 -3.42 13.00
N LEU A 85 20.54 -4.08 14.01
CA LEU A 85 21.80 -3.65 14.62
C LEU A 85 22.95 -3.63 13.60
N ASN A 86 23.00 -4.61 12.71
CA ASN A 86 24.03 -4.69 11.67
C ASN A 86 23.87 -3.61 10.60
N PHE A 87 22.66 -3.45 10.06
CA PHE A 87 22.37 -2.60 8.91
C PHE A 87 22.15 -1.14 9.29
N TYR A 88 21.39 -0.87 10.35
CA TYR A 88 20.98 0.48 10.72
C TYR A 88 21.72 1.02 11.94
N LYS A 89 22.41 0.16 12.70
CA LYS A 89 23.00 0.49 14.01
C LYS A 89 21.94 0.93 15.04
N LEU A 90 20.72 0.41 14.88
CA LEU A 90 19.58 0.69 15.75
C LEU A 90 19.02 -0.62 16.30
N ASP A 91 18.64 -0.60 17.56
CA ASP A 91 17.93 -1.71 18.19
C ASP A 91 16.41 -1.52 17.98
N PRO A 92 15.72 -2.44 17.28
CA PRO A 92 14.27 -2.36 17.09
C PRO A 92 13.49 -2.39 18.41
N CYS A 93 14.06 -2.89 19.51
CA CYS A 93 13.43 -2.85 20.84
C CYS A 93 13.22 -1.43 21.38
N HIS A 94 13.88 -0.41 20.80
CA HIS A 94 13.67 1.00 21.15
C HIS A 94 12.62 1.68 20.26
N CYS A 95 11.94 0.93 19.40
CA CYS A 95 10.89 1.42 18.51
C CYS A 95 9.59 0.70 18.80
N TYR A 96 8.48 1.44 18.93
CA TYR A 96 7.16 0.84 19.13
C TYR A 96 6.68 0.04 17.91
N THR A 97 7.06 0.46 16.69
CA THR A 97 6.58 -0.12 15.44
C THR A 97 7.66 -0.12 14.36
N ALA A 98 7.49 -0.99 13.34
CA ALA A 98 8.38 -1.05 12.19
C ALA A 98 8.48 0.29 11.40
N PRO A 99 7.40 1.07 11.20
CA PRO A 99 7.50 2.42 10.64
C PRO A 99 8.38 3.37 11.47
N GLY A 100 8.30 3.29 12.81
CA GLY A 100 9.16 4.07 13.69
C GLY A 100 10.64 3.73 13.52
N LEU A 101 10.96 2.44 13.45
CA LEU A 101 12.31 1.96 13.15
C LEU A 101 12.80 2.44 11.77
N ALA A 102 11.97 2.28 10.74
CA ALA A 102 12.28 2.72 9.38
C ALA A 102 12.56 4.23 9.32
N TRP A 103 11.76 5.03 10.03
CA TRP A 103 11.94 6.48 10.13
C TRP A 103 13.26 6.85 10.83
N GLN A 104 13.54 6.24 11.98
CA GLN A 104 14.80 6.49 12.71
C GLN A 104 16.03 6.06 11.88
N ALA A 105 15.97 4.88 11.24
CA ALA A 105 17.03 4.39 10.36
C ALA A 105 17.27 5.36 9.19
N CYS A 106 16.18 5.83 8.56
CA CYS A 106 16.23 6.80 7.50
C CYS A 106 16.92 8.11 7.94
N LEU A 107 16.48 8.72 9.05
CA LEU A 107 17.07 9.95 9.58
C LEU A 107 18.54 9.75 9.96
N TYR A 108 18.87 8.62 10.58
CA TYR A 108 20.24 8.27 10.93
C TYR A 108 21.14 8.14 9.70
N MET A 109 20.67 7.48 8.64
CA MET A 109 21.44 7.25 7.42
C MET A 109 21.59 8.49 6.54
N SER A 110 20.54 9.31 6.45
CA SER A 110 20.49 10.52 5.62
C SER A 110 21.11 11.73 6.30
N ARG A 111 21.11 11.78 7.64
CA ARG A 111 21.51 12.96 8.44
C ARG A 111 20.75 14.23 8.04
N VAL A 112 19.56 14.06 7.47
CA VAL A 112 18.71 15.18 7.07
C VAL A 112 18.24 15.94 8.32
N LYS A 113 18.16 17.26 8.21
CA LYS A 113 17.42 18.11 9.14
C LYS A 113 16.18 18.58 8.38
N LEU A 114 15.01 18.17 8.86
CA LEU A 114 13.73 18.56 8.28
C LEU A 114 13.16 19.72 9.11
N GLU A 115 12.80 20.79 8.43
CA GLU A 115 12.06 21.88 9.04
C GLU A 115 10.61 21.44 9.28
N LEU A 116 10.09 21.78 10.45
CA LEU A 116 8.69 21.54 10.80
C LEU A 116 7.88 22.78 10.44
N PHE A 117 6.66 22.58 9.94
CA PHE A 117 5.74 23.70 9.75
C PHE A 117 5.39 24.34 11.11
N THR A 118 5.65 25.63 11.22
CA THR A 118 5.18 26.48 12.32
C THR A 118 3.97 27.32 11.93
N ASP A 119 3.67 27.40 10.64
CA ASP A 119 2.50 28.08 10.06
C ASP A 119 1.38 27.07 9.81
N LEU A 120 0.22 27.31 10.43
CA LEU A 120 -0.98 26.47 10.28
C LEU A 120 -1.51 26.49 8.84
N ASP A 121 -1.41 27.63 8.14
CA ASP A 121 -1.90 27.75 6.77
C ASP A 121 -1.07 26.90 5.80
N MET A 122 0.25 26.79 6.03
CA MET A 122 1.12 25.87 5.27
C MET A 122 0.77 24.41 5.55
N HIS A 123 0.51 24.07 6.81
CA HIS A 123 0.10 22.72 7.19
C HIS A 123 -1.21 22.32 6.49
N LEU A 124 -2.25 23.15 6.61
CA LEU A 124 -3.56 22.92 5.98
C LEU A 124 -3.47 22.91 4.45
N PHE A 125 -2.58 23.72 3.87
CA PHE A 125 -2.32 23.71 2.44
C PHE A 125 -1.74 22.37 1.97
N ILE A 126 -0.73 21.85 2.67
CA ILE A 126 -0.15 20.54 2.33
C ILE A 126 -1.17 19.43 2.54
N GLU A 127 -1.88 19.42 3.68
CA GLU A 127 -2.90 18.42 4.00
C GLU A 127 -4.00 18.37 2.91
N ARG A 128 -4.51 19.54 2.49
CA ARG A 128 -5.47 19.66 1.39
C ARG A 128 -4.92 19.17 0.05
N GLY A 129 -3.60 19.09 -0.13
CA GLY A 129 -2.94 18.57 -1.33
C GLY A 129 -2.63 17.07 -1.29
N ILE A 130 -2.75 16.40 -0.13
CA ILE A 130 -2.46 14.96 -0.02
C ILE A 130 -3.51 14.14 -0.77
N ARG A 131 -3.05 13.22 -1.61
CA ARG A 131 -3.89 12.27 -2.35
C ARG A 131 -3.37 10.86 -2.15
N GLY A 132 -4.29 9.90 -2.13
CA GLY A 132 -3.96 8.47 -2.10
C GLY A 132 -3.57 7.94 -3.49
N GLY A 133 -3.38 6.62 -3.56
CA GLY A 133 -3.18 5.93 -4.83
C GLY A 133 -4.42 6.02 -5.72
N ILE A 134 -4.20 6.19 -7.03
CA ILE A 134 -5.27 6.15 -8.02
C ILE A 134 -5.67 4.69 -8.24
N SER A 135 -6.93 4.38 -7.97
CA SER A 135 -7.52 3.07 -8.24
C SER A 135 -8.72 3.26 -9.16
N MET A 136 -8.62 2.77 -10.39
CA MET A 136 -9.63 2.93 -11.42
C MET A 136 -9.82 1.65 -12.22
N ILE A 137 -11.07 1.39 -12.60
CA ILE A 137 -11.44 0.32 -13.53
C ILE A 137 -12.12 1.01 -14.72
N SER A 138 -11.37 1.25 -15.80
CA SER A 138 -11.92 1.87 -17.02
C SER A 138 -12.71 0.86 -17.87
N HIS A 139 -12.28 -0.40 -17.88
CA HIS A 139 -12.95 -1.50 -18.57
C HIS A 139 -13.23 -2.67 -17.61
N ARG A 140 -14.51 -2.94 -17.33
CA ARG A 140 -14.93 -3.86 -16.25
C ARG A 140 -14.60 -5.33 -16.46
N PHE A 141 -14.57 -5.79 -17.71
CA PHE A 141 -14.31 -7.20 -18.02
C PHE A 141 -13.58 -7.33 -19.34
N SER A 142 -12.50 -8.09 -19.39
CA SER A 142 -11.76 -8.36 -20.61
C SER A 142 -11.32 -9.81 -20.60
N SER A 143 -11.59 -10.54 -21.69
CA SER A 143 -11.06 -11.88 -21.90
C SER A 143 -10.03 -11.85 -23.03
N ALA A 144 -8.96 -12.64 -22.87
CA ALA A 144 -7.98 -12.84 -23.91
C ALA A 144 -8.52 -13.84 -24.95
N ASN A 145 -8.14 -13.64 -26.22
CA ASN A 145 -8.40 -14.58 -27.30
C ASN A 145 -7.11 -14.76 -28.08
N ASN A 146 -6.30 -15.75 -27.73
CA ASN A 146 -5.06 -16.01 -28.42
C ASN A 146 -4.78 -17.52 -28.49
N LYS A 147 -3.99 -17.92 -29.49
CA LYS A 147 -3.69 -19.31 -29.85
C LYS A 147 -3.05 -20.17 -28.75
N TYR A 148 -2.69 -19.59 -27.60
CA TYR A 148 -2.12 -20.32 -26.48
C TYR A 148 -3.18 -20.75 -25.44
N LEU A 149 -4.46 -20.39 -25.65
CA LEU A 149 -5.57 -20.75 -24.77
C LEU A 149 -6.38 -21.91 -25.36
N GLU A 150 -6.84 -22.84 -24.52
CA GLU A 150 -7.74 -23.93 -24.93
C GLU A 150 -9.08 -23.41 -25.48
N SER A 151 -9.53 -22.25 -24.99
CA SER A 151 -10.75 -21.58 -25.43
C SER A 151 -10.55 -20.66 -26.63
N TYR A 152 -9.45 -20.81 -27.39
CA TYR A 152 -9.14 -19.94 -28.52
C TYR A 152 -10.18 -20.08 -29.64
N ASP A 153 -10.63 -18.95 -30.16
CA ASP A 153 -11.59 -18.85 -31.26
C ASP A 153 -10.91 -18.16 -32.45
N GLU A 154 -10.61 -18.93 -33.50
CA GLU A 154 -9.95 -18.47 -34.73
C GLU A 154 -10.77 -17.43 -35.50
N VAL A 155 -12.09 -17.40 -35.30
CA VAL A 155 -12.98 -16.44 -35.98
C VAL A 155 -12.93 -15.08 -35.29
N LYS A 156 -12.53 -15.02 -34.01
CA LYS A 156 -12.44 -13.77 -33.25
C LYS A 156 -11.05 -13.12 -33.40
N PRO A 157 -10.95 -11.78 -33.30
CA PRO A 157 -9.67 -11.09 -33.31
C PRO A 157 -8.74 -11.60 -32.21
N SER A 158 -7.43 -11.66 -32.52
CA SER A 158 -6.42 -11.97 -31.52
C SER A 158 -6.36 -10.87 -30.46
N LYS A 159 -6.44 -11.26 -29.19
CA LYS A 159 -6.44 -10.36 -28.03
C LYS A 159 -5.58 -10.94 -26.92
N TYR A 160 -4.66 -10.13 -26.43
CA TYR A 160 -3.76 -10.44 -25.32
C TYR A 160 -4.07 -9.51 -24.14
N ILE A 161 -3.79 -9.99 -22.94
CA ILE A 161 -3.88 -9.20 -21.71
C ILE A 161 -2.47 -9.14 -21.13
N LEU A 162 -2.03 -7.93 -20.79
CA LEU A 162 -0.73 -7.68 -20.18
C LEU A 162 -0.95 -7.18 -18.75
N TYR A 163 -0.23 -7.76 -17.80
CA TYR A 163 -0.19 -7.29 -16.42
C TYR A 163 1.18 -6.64 -16.17
N LEU A 164 1.17 -5.39 -15.71
CA LEU A 164 2.36 -4.62 -15.38
C LEU A 164 2.29 -4.22 -13.90
N ASP A 165 3.35 -4.52 -13.15
CA ASP A 165 3.50 -4.10 -11.76
C ASP A 165 4.83 -3.35 -11.58
N ALA A 166 4.74 -2.17 -10.97
CA ALA A 166 5.90 -1.34 -10.73
C ALA A 166 6.62 -1.78 -9.45
N ASN A 167 7.76 -2.46 -9.61
CA ASN A 167 8.62 -2.85 -8.50
C ASN A 167 9.05 -1.63 -7.66
N ASN A 168 8.65 -1.59 -6.39
CA ASN A 168 9.02 -0.54 -5.43
C ASN A 168 8.65 0.88 -5.88
N LEU A 169 7.43 1.07 -6.40
CA LEU A 169 6.90 2.35 -6.88
C LEU A 169 7.15 3.51 -5.90
N TYR A 170 6.76 3.35 -4.64
CA TYR A 170 6.96 4.39 -3.62
C TYR A 170 8.44 4.60 -3.29
N GLY A 171 9.27 3.55 -3.28
CA GLY A 171 10.71 3.74 -3.09
C GLY A 171 11.34 4.58 -4.20
N TRP A 172 10.94 4.37 -5.45
CA TRP A 172 11.39 5.22 -6.56
C TRP A 172 10.97 6.67 -6.37
N ALA A 173 9.71 6.92 -5.99
CA ALA A 173 9.19 8.27 -5.72
C ALA A 173 9.89 8.92 -4.52
N MET A 174 10.14 8.15 -3.44
CA MET A 174 10.88 8.59 -2.27
C MET A 174 12.34 8.92 -2.60
N SER A 175 12.92 8.32 -3.62
CA SER A 175 14.31 8.58 -4.04
C SER A 175 14.49 9.87 -4.83
N GLN A 176 13.39 10.54 -5.17
CA GLN A 176 13.38 11.81 -5.89
C GLN A 176 13.74 12.99 -4.99
N PHE A 177 13.93 14.18 -5.59
CA PHE A 177 14.09 15.42 -4.84
C PHE A 177 12.79 15.75 -4.09
N LEU A 178 12.89 15.82 -2.76
CA LEU A 178 11.76 16.04 -1.87
C LEU A 178 12.04 17.21 -0.92
N PRO A 179 10.98 17.91 -0.45
CA PRO A 179 11.12 19.05 0.45
C PRO A 179 11.91 18.72 1.71
N THR A 180 12.65 19.72 2.21
CA THR A 180 13.41 19.60 3.46
C THR A 180 13.25 20.80 4.38
N HIS A 181 13.38 22.03 3.88
CA HIS A 181 13.38 23.26 4.68
C HIS A 181 13.18 24.51 3.81
N GLY A 182 13.16 25.69 4.42
CA GLY A 182 12.99 26.99 3.80
C GLY A 182 11.61 27.18 3.19
N PHE A 183 10.58 26.76 3.91
CA PHE A 183 9.20 26.87 3.44
C PHE A 183 8.77 28.34 3.43
N GLU A 184 8.47 28.89 2.26
CA GLU A 184 8.07 30.29 2.12
C GLU A 184 6.93 30.46 1.11
N TRP A 185 5.97 31.33 1.45
CA TRP A 185 4.98 31.82 0.51
C TRP A 185 5.60 32.86 -0.41
N ILE A 186 5.51 32.65 -1.72
CA ILE A 186 5.97 33.63 -2.71
C ILE A 186 4.79 34.20 -3.50
N LYS A 187 4.91 35.47 -3.89
CA LYS A 187 3.90 36.21 -4.66
C LYS A 187 4.25 36.34 -6.14
N GLU A 188 5.53 36.26 -6.48
CA GLU A 188 6.00 36.47 -7.84
C GLU A 188 5.61 35.27 -8.73
N PRO A 189 5.20 35.52 -9.98
CA PRO A 189 4.93 34.45 -10.92
C PRO A 189 6.21 33.66 -11.20
N VAL A 190 6.12 32.34 -11.10
CA VAL A 190 7.24 31.43 -11.35
C VAL A 190 6.95 30.62 -12.61
N ASN A 191 7.92 30.57 -13.53
CA ASN A 191 7.85 29.65 -14.66
C ASN A 191 8.21 28.23 -14.20
N PHE A 192 7.21 27.50 -13.69
CA PHE A 192 7.39 26.14 -13.17
C PHE A 192 7.88 25.13 -14.22
N MET A 193 7.73 25.43 -15.52
CA MET A 193 8.24 24.57 -16.60
C MET A 193 9.76 24.58 -16.70
N GLU A 194 10.42 25.67 -16.29
CA GLU A 194 11.88 25.83 -16.38
C GLU A 194 12.63 25.31 -15.15
N ILE A 195 11.93 25.05 -14.04
CA ILE A 195 12.54 24.52 -12.81
C ILE A 195 12.98 23.08 -13.07
N SER A 196 14.28 22.76 -13.05
CA SER A 196 14.74 21.37 -13.15
C SER A 196 14.12 20.47 -12.08
N ASP A 197 13.79 19.23 -12.42
CA ASP A 197 13.29 18.23 -11.46
C ASP A 197 14.30 17.90 -10.34
N GLU A 198 15.58 18.20 -10.60
CA GLU A 198 16.73 18.04 -9.69
C GLU A 198 17.22 19.38 -9.13
N SER A 199 16.45 20.45 -9.31
CA SER A 199 16.73 21.75 -8.70
C SER A 199 16.76 21.65 -7.18
N ASP A 200 17.65 22.39 -6.53
CA ASP A 200 17.68 22.55 -5.07
C ASP A 200 16.44 23.30 -4.53
N ILE A 201 15.70 23.98 -5.41
CA ILE A 201 14.45 24.66 -5.13
C ILE A 201 13.30 23.94 -5.81
N GLY A 202 12.25 23.64 -5.04
CA GLY A 202 10.98 23.13 -5.53
C GLY A 202 9.83 24.04 -5.12
N ILE A 203 8.68 23.86 -5.78
CA ILE A 203 7.44 24.56 -5.44
C ILE A 203 6.21 23.64 -5.46
N ILE A 204 5.22 23.95 -4.63
CA ILE A 204 3.86 23.40 -4.70
C ILE A 204 2.91 24.56 -4.95
N LEU A 205 1.99 24.39 -5.90
CA LEU A 205 1.08 25.44 -6.35
C LEU A 205 -0.38 25.09 -6.05
N GLU A 206 -1.19 26.09 -5.68
CA GLU A 206 -2.66 26.01 -5.76
C GLU A 206 -3.10 26.65 -7.08
N VAL A 207 -3.71 25.87 -7.96
CA VAL A 207 -4.02 26.27 -9.34
C VAL A 207 -5.45 25.93 -9.74
N ASP A 208 -5.99 26.66 -10.72
CA ASP A 208 -7.14 26.20 -11.50
C ASP A 208 -6.62 25.50 -12.76
N LEU A 209 -7.14 24.30 -13.03
CA LEU A 209 -6.82 23.53 -14.23
C LEU A 209 -8.07 23.41 -15.10
N ASP A 210 -8.00 23.89 -16.32
CA ASP A 210 -9.03 23.60 -17.31
C ASP A 210 -8.75 22.24 -17.95
N TYR A 211 -9.80 21.42 -18.05
CA TYR A 211 -9.78 20.13 -18.71
C TYR A 211 -10.55 20.24 -20.04
N PRO A 212 -9.85 20.41 -21.18
CA PRO A 212 -10.53 20.56 -22.46
C PRO A 212 -11.30 19.30 -22.87
N GLU A 213 -12.52 19.48 -23.40
CA GLU A 213 -13.39 18.38 -23.83
C GLU A 213 -12.74 17.49 -24.89
N ASN A 214 -11.89 18.04 -25.75
CA ASN A 214 -11.16 17.28 -26.77
C ASN A 214 -10.16 16.25 -26.19
N LEU A 215 -9.85 16.31 -24.89
CA LEU A 215 -8.99 15.33 -24.21
C LEU A 215 -9.78 14.21 -23.54
N HIS A 216 -11.12 14.30 -23.48
CA HIS A 216 -11.93 13.39 -22.69
C HIS A 216 -11.79 11.94 -23.17
N ASP A 217 -11.89 11.70 -24.47
CA ASP A 217 -11.75 10.36 -25.04
C ASP A 217 -10.34 9.80 -24.80
N LEU A 218 -9.29 10.62 -25.00
CA LEU A 218 -7.90 10.21 -24.82
C LEU A 218 -7.57 9.87 -23.36
N HIS A 219 -8.12 10.63 -22.41
CA HIS A 219 -7.83 10.46 -20.99
C HIS A 219 -8.88 9.64 -20.24
N ASN A 220 -9.89 9.09 -20.92
CA ASN A 220 -10.99 8.39 -20.29
C ASN A 220 -10.54 7.18 -19.45
N ASP A 221 -9.45 6.52 -19.88
CA ASP A 221 -8.90 5.37 -19.15
C ASP A 221 -8.11 5.77 -17.90
N TYR A 222 -7.56 6.99 -17.87
CA TYR A 222 -6.74 7.48 -16.76
C TYR A 222 -6.82 9.02 -16.61
N PRO A 223 -7.95 9.56 -16.11
CA PRO A 223 -8.12 10.99 -15.94
C PRO A 223 -7.05 11.61 -15.03
N LEU A 224 -6.54 12.77 -15.42
CA LEU A 224 -5.50 13.47 -14.68
C LEU A 224 -6.06 14.26 -13.49
N ALA A 225 -5.16 14.65 -12.58
CA ALA A 225 -5.45 15.49 -11.42
C ALA A 225 -6.66 14.99 -10.58
N PRO A 226 -6.62 13.76 -10.05
CA PRO A 226 -7.72 13.22 -9.25
C PRO A 226 -7.95 14.10 -8.01
N GLU A 227 -9.22 14.27 -7.64
CA GLU A 227 -9.62 15.10 -6.52
C GLU A 227 -10.59 14.36 -5.59
N THR A 228 -10.60 14.79 -4.34
CA THR A 228 -11.50 14.24 -3.34
C THR A 228 -12.88 14.89 -3.52
N LEU A 229 -13.87 14.09 -3.91
CA LEU A 229 -15.25 14.53 -4.13
C LEU A 229 -16.19 13.89 -3.12
N ASN A 230 -17.23 14.64 -2.72
CA ASN A 230 -18.39 14.06 -2.07
C ASN A 230 -19.31 13.49 -3.15
N VAL A 231 -19.29 12.18 -3.35
CA VAL A 231 -20.07 11.49 -4.38
C VAL A 231 -21.51 11.42 -3.94
N THR A 232 -22.39 12.07 -4.69
CA THR A 232 -23.84 12.12 -4.46
C THR A 232 -24.59 11.19 -5.43
N ASN A 233 -25.87 10.92 -5.14
CA ASN A 233 -26.70 9.98 -5.91
C ASN A 233 -26.88 10.38 -7.38
N ASP A 234 -26.87 11.68 -7.69
CA ASP A 234 -26.96 12.20 -9.05
C ASP A 234 -25.71 11.89 -9.88
N MET A 235 -24.55 11.71 -9.25
CA MET A 235 -23.29 11.36 -9.91
C MET A 235 -23.17 9.87 -10.27
N LEU A 236 -24.11 9.03 -9.79
CA LEU A 236 -24.07 7.60 -10.05
C LEU A 236 -24.62 7.26 -11.42
N SER A 237 -23.93 6.33 -12.10
CA SER A 237 -24.41 5.76 -13.35
C SER A 237 -25.72 4.97 -13.14
N THR A 238 -26.51 4.85 -14.21
CA THR A 238 -27.76 4.07 -14.21
C THR A 238 -27.54 2.66 -13.67
N TYR A 239 -26.46 2.00 -14.11
CA TYR A 239 -26.09 0.67 -13.62
C TYR A 239 -25.89 0.63 -12.10
N CYS A 240 -25.19 1.61 -11.53
CA CYS A 240 -24.95 1.62 -10.08
C CYS A 240 -26.27 1.77 -9.30
N LYS A 241 -27.22 2.55 -9.83
CA LYS A 241 -28.56 2.73 -9.25
C LYS A 241 -29.36 1.43 -9.32
N GLU A 242 -29.37 0.77 -10.47
CA GLU A 242 -30.05 -0.54 -10.68
C GLU A 242 -29.50 -1.62 -9.74
N ILE A 243 -28.19 -1.70 -9.54
CA ILE A 243 -27.56 -2.66 -8.61
C ILE A 243 -27.97 -2.37 -7.16
N ALA A 244 -28.01 -1.10 -6.77
CA ALA A 244 -28.43 -0.72 -5.44
C ALA A 244 -29.90 -1.11 -5.17
N GLU A 245 -30.79 -0.89 -6.14
CA GLU A 245 -32.18 -1.33 -6.07
C GLU A 245 -32.30 -2.85 -6.00
N LYS A 246 -31.59 -3.58 -6.86
CA LYS A 246 -31.62 -5.05 -6.92
C LYS A 246 -31.23 -5.72 -5.59
N TYR A 247 -30.24 -5.17 -4.89
CA TYR A 247 -29.73 -5.73 -3.64
C TYR A 247 -30.17 -4.95 -2.40
N ASN A 248 -31.11 -4.01 -2.53
CA ASN A 248 -31.61 -3.16 -1.46
C ASN A 248 -30.48 -2.48 -0.65
N LEU A 249 -29.51 -1.89 -1.37
CA LEU A 249 -28.35 -1.22 -0.78
C LEU A 249 -28.67 0.25 -0.50
N ASN A 250 -28.33 0.73 0.70
CA ASN A 250 -28.43 2.14 1.05
C ASN A 250 -27.30 2.94 0.38
N ILE A 251 -27.68 3.84 -0.53
CA ILE A 251 -26.73 4.75 -1.16
C ILE A 251 -26.64 6.06 -0.38
N ASN A 252 -25.61 6.16 0.44
CA ASN A 252 -25.26 7.40 1.15
C ASN A 252 -24.18 8.16 0.39
N SER A 253 -24.19 9.48 0.53
CA SER A 253 -23.09 10.29 0.01
C SER A 253 -21.79 9.91 0.72
N CYS A 254 -20.70 9.84 -0.03
CA CYS A 254 -19.42 9.44 0.52
C CYS A 254 -18.27 10.21 -0.12
N THR A 255 -17.27 10.53 0.70
CA THR A 255 -16.07 11.21 0.22
C THR A 255 -15.10 10.18 -0.38
N LYS A 256 -14.72 10.36 -1.65
CA LYS A 256 -13.83 9.46 -2.39
C LYS A 256 -12.82 10.26 -3.21
N LEU A 257 -11.64 9.69 -3.41
CA LEU A 257 -10.71 10.18 -4.43
C LEU A 257 -11.21 9.71 -5.79
N VAL A 258 -11.56 10.64 -6.68
CA VAL A 258 -12.21 10.34 -7.95
C VAL A 258 -11.37 10.89 -9.11
N PRO A 259 -10.81 10.01 -9.96
CA PRO A 259 -10.32 10.40 -11.28
C PRO A 259 -11.53 10.84 -12.12
N ASN A 260 -11.53 12.09 -12.56
CA ASN A 260 -12.63 12.65 -13.33
C ASN A 260 -12.11 13.69 -14.34
N LEU A 261 -12.86 13.88 -15.41
CA LEU A 261 -12.51 14.77 -16.54
C LEU A 261 -12.97 16.22 -16.36
N MET A 262 -13.46 16.61 -15.17
CA MET A 262 -13.91 17.99 -14.94
C MET A 262 -12.72 18.95 -14.81
N SER A 263 -12.92 20.23 -15.07
CA SER A 263 -11.95 21.25 -14.67
C SER A 263 -11.76 21.28 -13.15
N LYS A 264 -10.54 21.52 -12.70
CA LYS A 264 -10.17 21.56 -11.27
C LYS A 264 -10.08 22.99 -10.78
N LYS A 265 -10.58 23.25 -9.59
CA LYS A 265 -10.49 24.56 -8.92
C LYS A 265 -9.66 24.46 -7.66
N ARG A 266 -8.74 25.42 -7.49
CA ARG A 266 -7.85 25.49 -6.32
C ARG A 266 -7.17 24.16 -6.00
N TYR A 267 -6.72 23.47 -7.04
CA TYR A 267 -6.03 22.20 -6.99
C TYR A 267 -4.60 22.39 -6.49
N ILE A 268 -4.18 21.65 -5.46
CA ILE A 268 -2.84 21.75 -4.89
C ILE A 268 -1.96 20.65 -5.49
N VAL A 269 -0.86 21.04 -6.11
CA VAL A 269 -0.04 20.13 -6.91
C VAL A 269 1.45 20.49 -6.86
N HIS A 270 2.29 19.47 -6.78
CA HIS A 270 3.75 19.62 -6.89
C HIS A 270 4.13 19.99 -8.33
N TYR A 271 5.08 20.90 -8.52
CA TYR A 271 5.43 21.42 -9.85
C TYR A 271 5.74 20.33 -10.89
N ARG A 272 6.41 19.24 -10.48
CA ARG A 272 6.71 18.10 -11.36
C ARG A 272 5.46 17.44 -11.94
N ASN A 273 4.44 17.23 -11.11
CA ASN A 273 3.16 16.68 -11.56
C ASN A 273 2.41 17.69 -12.43
N LEU A 274 2.49 18.98 -12.10
CA LEU A 274 1.88 20.04 -12.91
C LEU A 274 2.49 20.11 -14.31
N LYS A 275 3.83 20.00 -14.43
CA LYS A 275 4.50 19.88 -15.73
C LYS A 275 3.97 18.69 -16.53
N GLN A 276 3.80 17.53 -15.89
CA GLN A 276 3.22 16.37 -16.55
C GLN A 276 1.81 16.66 -17.06
N TYR A 277 0.96 17.28 -16.25
CA TYR A 277 -0.40 17.63 -16.66
C TYR A 277 -0.41 18.59 -17.85
N VAL A 278 0.44 19.62 -17.84
CA VAL A 278 0.59 20.55 -18.97
C VAL A 278 1.13 19.85 -20.22
N SER A 279 2.08 18.92 -20.06
CA SER A 279 2.59 18.12 -21.19
C SER A 279 1.53 17.18 -21.79
N LEU A 280 0.50 16.85 -21.00
CA LEU A 280 -0.70 16.13 -21.41
C LEU A 280 -1.85 17.11 -21.72
N GLU A 281 -1.52 18.33 -22.13
CA GLU A 281 -2.44 19.32 -22.69
C GLU A 281 -3.49 19.92 -21.71
N LEU A 282 -3.38 19.66 -20.39
CA LEU A 282 -4.18 20.42 -19.41
C LEU A 282 -3.70 21.87 -19.36
N LYS A 283 -4.65 22.80 -19.21
CA LYS A 283 -4.36 24.23 -19.23
C LYS A 283 -4.40 24.80 -17.82
N VAL A 284 -3.36 25.52 -17.43
CA VAL A 284 -3.36 26.27 -16.16
C VAL A 284 -4.11 27.57 -16.38
N ALA A 285 -5.32 27.66 -15.82
CA ALA A 285 -6.15 28.85 -15.94
C ALA A 285 -5.73 29.96 -14.98
N LYS A 286 -5.32 29.59 -13.76
CA LYS A 286 -4.91 30.54 -12.72
C LYS A 286 -3.99 29.89 -11.70
N ILE A 287 -3.02 30.65 -11.20
CA ILE A 287 -2.20 30.31 -10.03
C ILE A 287 -2.66 31.21 -8.87
N HIS A 288 -3.03 30.60 -7.74
CA HIS A 288 -3.54 31.30 -6.56
C HIS A 288 -2.49 31.47 -5.47
N LYS A 289 -1.72 30.41 -5.19
CA LYS A 289 -0.67 30.40 -4.15
C LYS A 289 0.50 29.54 -4.60
N ILE A 290 1.69 29.91 -4.16
CA ILE A 290 2.92 29.15 -4.41
C ILE A 290 3.68 29.02 -3.09
N LEU A 291 3.92 27.78 -2.68
CA LEU A 291 4.77 27.42 -1.57
C LEU A 291 6.12 26.97 -2.13
N LYS A 292 7.18 27.73 -1.86
CA LYS A 292 8.56 27.42 -2.25
C LYS A 292 9.29 26.74 -1.09
N PHE A 293 10.23 25.86 -1.42
CA PHE A 293 11.06 25.15 -0.45
C PHE A 293 12.39 24.69 -1.06
N HIS A 294 13.35 24.39 -0.19
CA HIS A 294 14.54 23.63 -0.55
C HIS A 294 14.23 22.14 -0.58
N GLN A 295 14.72 21.46 -1.62
CA GLN A 295 14.54 20.03 -1.82
C GLN A 295 15.86 19.34 -2.17
N ARG A 296 15.94 18.04 -1.86
CA ARG A 296 17.07 17.17 -2.23
C ARG A 296 16.63 15.71 -2.16
N PRO A 297 17.36 14.75 -2.75
CA PRO A 297 17.00 13.33 -2.69
C PRO A 297 17.41 12.69 -1.36
N TRP A 298 16.98 13.25 -0.23
CA TRP A 298 17.46 12.90 1.10
C TRP A 298 17.10 11.47 1.54
N LEU A 299 16.05 10.89 0.96
CA LEU A 299 15.63 9.50 1.19
C LEU A 299 16.37 8.49 0.34
N LYS A 300 16.97 8.91 -0.78
CA LYS A 300 17.54 8.02 -1.81
C LYS A 300 18.55 7.02 -1.24
N LYS A 301 19.48 7.48 -0.41
CA LYS A 301 20.51 6.62 0.22
C LYS A 301 19.90 5.48 1.04
N TYR A 302 18.83 5.76 1.79
CA TYR A 302 18.12 4.76 2.59
C TYR A 302 17.36 3.77 1.70
N ILE A 303 16.67 4.27 0.67
CA ILE A 303 15.92 3.42 -0.26
C ILE A 303 16.85 2.51 -1.07
N ASP A 304 17.93 3.06 -1.64
CA ASP A 304 18.89 2.30 -2.43
C ASP A 304 19.50 1.18 -1.58
N PHE A 305 19.92 1.50 -0.35
CA PHE A 305 20.48 0.53 0.57
C PHE A 305 19.51 -0.64 0.83
N ASN A 306 18.26 -0.34 1.17
CA ASN A 306 17.25 -1.38 1.44
C ASN A 306 16.88 -2.17 0.19
N THR A 307 16.84 -1.51 -0.97
CA THR A 307 16.64 -2.18 -2.25
C THR A 307 17.76 -3.20 -2.51
N GLU A 308 19.01 -2.83 -2.28
CA GLU A 308 20.16 -3.73 -2.43
C GLU A 308 20.17 -4.87 -1.39
N LYS A 309 19.78 -4.60 -0.14
CA LYS A 309 19.63 -5.65 0.87
C LYS A 309 18.53 -6.64 0.49
N ARG A 310 17.39 -6.15 -0.01
CA ARG A 310 16.29 -6.99 -0.48
C ARG A 310 16.70 -7.87 -1.65
N LYS A 311 17.44 -7.34 -2.64
CA LYS A 311 17.96 -8.12 -3.77
C LYS A 311 18.88 -9.27 -3.34
N LYS A 312 19.69 -9.05 -2.30
CA LYS A 312 20.61 -10.05 -1.75
C LYS A 312 19.95 -11.05 -0.80
N SER A 313 18.70 -10.79 -0.39
CA SER A 313 17.97 -11.70 0.49
C SER A 313 17.59 -12.95 -0.28
N THR A 314 18.02 -14.10 0.21
CA THR A 314 17.46 -15.39 -0.21
C THR A 314 16.15 -15.62 0.55
N LYS A 315 15.19 -16.33 -0.06
CA LYS A 315 14.09 -16.89 0.72
C LYS A 315 14.70 -17.90 1.69
N PHE A 316 14.42 -17.74 2.98
CA PHE A 316 14.59 -18.84 3.92
C PHE A 316 13.55 -19.90 3.50
N ILE A 317 14.02 -21.05 3.01
CA ILE A 317 13.21 -22.27 2.83
C ILE A 317 13.34 -23.07 4.11
#